data_AF-R7VK02-F1
#
_entry.id   AF-R7VK02-F1
#
_cell.length_a   1.000
_cell.length_b   1.000
_cell.length_c   1.000
_cell.angle_alpha   90.00
_cell.angle_beta   90.00
_cell.angle_gamma   90.00
#
_symmetry.space_group_name_H-M   'P 1'
#
loop_
_entity.id
_entity.type
_entity.pdbx_description
1 polymer ?
#
loop_
_entity_poly.entity_id
_entity_poly.type
_entity_poly.pdbx_seq_one_letter_code
_entity_poly.pdbx_strand_id
1 'polypeptide(L)'
;GRLSRTLSGRLCQRWDSQEPHPHTTTSSFIYSNLSVSGANNYCINPETLMGQLEGPGCSTMDPAERWQYCSIPLCSKFDSWM
;
A
#
# COMPACT_ATOMS: atom_id res chain seq x y z
N GLY A 1 -6.80 -1.79 5.91
CA GLY A 1 -6.03 -2.71 6.78
C GLY A 1 -4.83 -1.98 7.36
N ARG A 2 -3.97 -2.65 8.15
CA ARG A 2 -2.74 -2.07 8.74
C ARG A 2 -1.45 -2.77 8.30
N LEU A 3 -1.51 -3.52 7.19
CA LEU A 3 -0.34 -4.19 6.63
C LEU A 3 0.64 -3.14 6.10
N SER A 4 1.94 -3.30 6.38
CA SER A 4 2.99 -2.34 6.01
C SER A 4 4.27 -3.03 5.52
N ARG A 5 4.14 -4.27 5.02
CA ARG A 5 5.24 -5.04 4.44
C ARG A 5 4.88 -5.54 3.05
N THR A 6 5.86 -5.49 2.18
CA THR A 6 5.74 -5.93 0.79
C THR A 6 5.84 -7.46 0.67
N LEU A 7 5.61 -8.01 -0.52
CA LEU A 7 5.77 -9.44 -0.82
C LEU A 7 7.16 -9.98 -0.48
N SER A 8 8.21 -9.18 -0.69
CA SER A 8 9.59 -9.55 -0.33
C SER A 8 9.96 -9.25 1.13
N GLY A 9 9.00 -8.82 1.95
CA GLY A 9 9.21 -8.52 3.37
C GLY A 9 9.79 -7.12 3.65
N ARG A 10 10.00 -6.28 2.62
CA ARG A 10 10.48 -4.90 2.77
C ARG A 10 9.46 -4.06 3.53
N LEU A 11 9.95 -3.15 4.36
CA LEU A 11 9.10 -2.22 5.09
C LEU A 11 8.58 -1.14 4.15
N CYS A 12 7.30 -0.81 4.26
CA CYS A 12 6.73 0.33 3.54
C CYS A 12 7.24 1.65 4.13
N GLN A 13 7.53 2.60 3.23
CA GLN A 13 7.78 3.99 3.56
C GLN A 13 6.48 4.64 4.06
N ARG A 14 6.59 5.52 5.05
CA ARG A 14 5.43 6.33 5.49
C ARG A 14 5.04 7.29 4.39
N TRP A 15 3.74 7.43 4.17
CA TRP A 15 3.17 8.33 3.16
C TRP A 15 3.43 9.81 3.49
N ASP A 16 3.75 10.16 4.72
CA ASP A 16 4.19 11.51 5.10
C ASP A 16 5.73 11.68 5.15
N SER A 17 6.50 10.63 4.81
CA SER A 17 7.96 10.68 4.69
C SER A 17 8.37 10.99 3.25
N GLN A 18 9.37 11.84 3.05
CA GLN A 18 9.98 12.09 1.74
C GLN A 18 11.23 11.25 1.46
N GLU A 19 11.63 10.39 2.40
CA GLU A 19 12.78 9.49 2.26
C GLU A 19 12.38 8.02 2.44
N PRO A 20 13.01 7.08 1.71
CA PRO A 20 13.99 7.32 0.62
C PRO A 20 13.37 7.79 -0.69
N HIS A 21 12.05 7.66 -0.86
CA HIS A 21 11.37 7.99 -2.11
C HIS A 21 10.51 9.25 -1.97
N PRO A 22 10.97 10.40 -2.48
CA PRO A 22 10.19 11.64 -2.43
C PRO A 22 8.97 11.53 -3.35
N HIS A 23 7.85 12.11 -2.94
CA HIS A 23 6.60 12.07 -3.67
C HIS A 23 5.73 13.30 -3.38
N THR A 24 4.97 13.75 -4.38
CA THR A 24 4.15 14.97 -4.33
C THR A 24 2.68 14.72 -3.99
N THR A 25 2.32 13.47 -3.71
CA THR A 25 0.92 13.06 -3.62
C THR A 25 0.28 13.52 -2.31
N THR A 26 -0.78 14.31 -2.41
CA THR A 26 -1.56 14.84 -1.27
C THR A 26 -3.04 14.44 -1.31
N SER A 27 -3.47 13.72 -2.34
CA SER A 27 -4.88 13.36 -2.52
C SER A 27 -5.31 12.27 -1.55
N SER A 28 -6.28 12.59 -0.67
CA SER A 28 -6.87 11.65 0.29
C SER A 28 -7.53 10.43 -0.36
N PHE A 29 -7.99 10.55 -1.60
CA PHE A 29 -8.57 9.43 -2.37
C PHE A 29 -7.57 8.28 -2.58
N ILE A 30 -6.28 8.61 -2.73
CA ILE A 30 -5.22 7.61 -2.87
C ILE A 30 -5.01 6.87 -1.55
N TYR A 31 -5.26 7.54 -0.42
CA TYR A 31 -5.08 7.02 0.93
C TYR A 31 -6.37 6.44 1.54
N SER A 32 -7.31 5.97 0.71
CA SER A 32 -8.59 5.41 1.18
C SER A 32 -9.36 6.38 2.09
N ASN A 33 -9.39 7.66 1.72
CA ASN A 33 -10.00 8.77 2.48
C ASN A 33 -9.34 9.09 3.83
N LEU A 34 -8.13 8.59 4.07
CA LEU A 34 -7.30 9.02 5.19
C LEU A 34 -6.52 10.29 4.83
N SER A 35 -6.07 11.01 5.86
CA SER A 35 -4.98 11.97 5.67
C SER A 35 -3.68 11.22 5.32
N VAL A 36 -2.76 11.91 4.66
CA VAL A 36 -1.42 11.36 4.32
C VAL A 36 -0.76 10.75 5.57
N SER A 37 -0.78 11.46 6.70
CA SER A 37 -0.22 10.95 7.96
C SER A 37 -1.05 9.82 8.58
N GLY A 38 -2.38 9.89 8.46
CA GLY A 38 -3.30 8.86 8.95
C GLY A 38 -3.16 7.51 8.22
N ALA A 39 -2.73 7.53 6.96
CA ALA A 39 -2.40 6.34 6.20
C ALA A 39 -1.11 5.64 6.66
N ASN A 40 -0.30 6.32 7.49
CA ASN A 40 0.94 5.82 8.07
C ASN A 40 1.87 5.26 6.97
N ASN A 41 2.28 3.99 7.06
CA ASN A 41 2.96 3.27 5.98
C ASN A 41 2.14 2.06 5.50
N TYR A 42 0.82 2.14 5.56
CA TYR A 42 -0.02 1.00 5.21
C TYR A 42 -0.12 0.83 3.69
N CYS A 43 -0.24 -0.42 3.27
CA CYS A 43 -0.50 -0.79 1.89
C CYS A 43 -1.83 -0.21 1.43
N ILE A 44 -1.80 0.56 0.34
CA ILE A 44 -2.98 1.22 -0.23
C ILE A 44 -3.30 0.60 -1.59
N ASN A 45 -4.60 0.52 -1.88
CA ASN A 45 -5.07 0.26 -3.23
C ASN A 45 -5.68 1.57 -3.76
N PRO A 46 -4.99 2.31 -4.63
CA PRO A 46 -5.57 3.53 -5.19
C PRO A 46 -6.75 3.15 -6.10
N GLU A 47 -7.97 3.42 -5.63
CA GLU A 47 -9.23 3.18 -6.37
C GLU A 47 -9.22 3.81 -7.79
N THR A 48 -8.44 4.86 -8.01
CA THR A 48 -8.39 5.57 -9.30
C THR A 48 -7.44 4.95 -10.33
N LEU A 49 -6.69 3.89 -10.00
CA LEU A 49 -5.93 3.08 -10.97
C LEU A 49 -6.67 1.76 -11.30
N MET A 50 -8.01 1.81 -11.24
CA MET A 50 -8.89 0.73 -11.69
C MET A 50 -8.64 0.38 -13.16
N GLY A 51 -7.99 -0.76 -13.35
CA GLY A 51 -7.91 -1.46 -14.63
C GLY A 51 -6.91 -2.60 -14.65
N GLN A 52 -5.80 -2.51 -13.90
CA GLN A 52 -4.66 -3.41 -14.15
C GLN A 52 -3.62 -3.52 -13.02
N LEU A 53 -3.99 -3.34 -11.74
CA LEU A 53 -3.06 -3.53 -10.61
C LEU A 53 -3.43 -4.78 -9.81
N GLU A 54 -2.44 -5.64 -9.56
CA GLU A 54 -2.54 -6.97 -8.94
C GLU A 54 -2.84 -6.93 -7.41
N GLY A 55 -3.26 -5.79 -6.88
CA GLY A 55 -3.56 -5.58 -5.47
C GLY A 55 -2.90 -4.34 -4.87
N PRO A 56 -3.05 -4.11 -3.56
CA PRO A 56 -2.47 -2.96 -2.87
C PRO A 56 -0.95 -3.02 -2.80
N GLY A 57 -0.34 -1.85 -2.79
CA GLY A 57 1.11 -1.68 -2.71
C GLY A 57 1.52 -0.49 -1.86
N CYS A 58 2.83 -0.28 -1.78
CA CYS A 58 3.41 0.86 -1.10
C CYS A 58 4.79 1.19 -1.69
N SER A 59 5.27 2.42 -1.44
CA SER A 59 6.69 2.70 -1.57
C SER A 59 7.48 1.98 -0.48
N THR A 60 8.69 1.53 -0.78
CA THR A 60 9.49 0.73 0.18
C THR A 60 10.59 1.56 0.85
N MET A 61 11.11 1.12 1.98
CA MET A 61 12.28 1.74 2.62
C MET A 61 13.62 1.36 1.96
N ASP A 62 13.61 0.53 0.92
CA ASP A 62 14.80 0.17 0.13
C ASP A 62 15.02 1.23 -0.96
N PRO A 63 16.16 1.95 -0.97
CA PRO A 63 16.46 2.94 -2.00
C PRO A 63 16.52 2.35 -3.42
N ALA A 64 16.80 1.05 -3.56
CA ALA A 64 16.88 0.36 -4.84
C ALA A 64 15.51 -0.08 -5.37
N GLU A 65 14.48 -0.13 -4.52
CA GLU A 65 13.14 -0.62 -4.88
C GLU A 65 12.07 0.40 -4.47
N ARG A 66 11.63 1.22 -5.43
CA ARG A 66 10.72 2.34 -5.13
C ARG A 66 9.32 1.91 -4.71
N TRP A 67 8.78 0.85 -5.29
CA TRP A 67 7.40 0.43 -5.09
C TRP A 67 7.27 -1.08 -5.21
N GLN A 68 6.51 -1.71 -4.31
CA GLN A 68 6.20 -3.13 -4.43
C GLN A 68 4.80 -3.43 -3.88
N TYR A 69 4.17 -4.47 -4.43
CA TYR A 69 2.93 -5.01 -3.90
C TYR A 69 3.10 -5.60 -2.50
N CYS A 70 2.02 -5.56 -1.74
CA CYS A 70 1.97 -6.13 -0.41
C CYS A 70 1.49 -7.58 -0.40
N SER A 71 1.96 -8.33 0.59
CA SER A 71 1.53 -9.71 0.82
C SER A 71 0.14 -9.73 1.46
N ILE A 72 -0.89 -9.59 0.63
CA ILE A 72 -2.28 -9.63 1.10
C ILE A 72 -2.85 -11.02 0.81
N PRO A 73 -3.17 -11.83 1.83
CA PRO A 73 -3.89 -13.07 1.61
C PRO A 73 -5.28 -12.74 1.05
N LEU A 74 -5.67 -13.41 -0.03
CA LEU A 74 -7.04 -13.34 -0.51
C LEU A 74 -7.97 -13.92 0.57
N CYS A 75 -9.08 -13.23 0.84
CA CYS A 75 -10.11 -13.80 1.68
C CYS A 75 -10.63 -15.08 1.00
N SER A 76 -10.54 -16.22 1.68
CA SER A 76 -11.20 -17.46 1.24
C SER A 76 -12.71 -17.23 1.19
N LYS A 77 -13.29 -17.18 0.00
CA LYS A 77 -14.74 -17.05 -0.19
C LYS A 77 -15.53 -18.35 0.08
N PHE A 78 -14.92 -19.39 0.63
CA PHE A 78 -15.45 -20.77 0.59
C PHE A 78 -15.30 -21.54 1.92
N ASP A 79 -15.62 -20.94 3.07
CA ASP A 79 -15.63 -21.70 4.34
C ASP A 79 -16.87 -21.46 5.20
N SER A 80 -18.05 -21.29 4.57
CA SER A 80 -19.29 -21.08 5.35
C SER A 80 -20.56 -21.67 4.75
N TRP A 81 -20.44 -22.69 3.90
CA TRP A 81 -21.60 -23.50 3.47
C TRP A 81 -21.21 -24.96 3.23
N MET A 82 -20.66 -25.59 4.27
CA MET A 82 -20.76 -27.03 4.50
C MET A 82 -21.17 -27.26 5.94
#